data_AF-A0ABD6D258-F1
#
_entry.id   AF-A0ABD6D258-F1
#
_cell.length_a   1.000
_cell.length_b   1.000
_cell.length_c   1.000
_cell.angle_alpha   90.00
_cell.angle_beta   90.00
_cell.angle_gamma   90.00
#
_symmetry.space_group_name_H-M   'P 1'
#
loop_
_entity.id
_entity.type
_entity.pdbx_description
1 polymer ?
#
loop_
_entity_poly.entity_id
_entity_poly.type
_entity_poly.pdbx_seq_one_letter_code
_entity_poly.pdbx_strand_id
1 'polypeptide(L)'
;MEVAILTVGDEVLAGDTENTNATWLADRLTSAGATVVRILTVPDDRAVIRETVERWCDAFDAVVVTGGLGGTHDDVTADAIADAFGRDLVVDPAVREDVVETVAAYRERNPDLVEAHELDIDVDAWAALPEGSRPLVNPEGLCPGCVLENVYAFPGVPAEMQALFELVAGEFGGDAVSTTLYTPQPEGSMVEALAGVRERFDVTVGSYPSGDERNRLKITATDAAEIEDAAAWLRERIDVVPE
;
A
#
# COMPACT_ATOMS: atom_id res chain seq x y z
N MET A 1 -8.42 -8.11 9.38
CA MET A 1 -6.98 -8.28 9.13
C MET A 1 -6.26 -7.01 9.54
N GLU A 2 -5.25 -7.08 10.40
CA GLU A 2 -4.38 -5.96 10.78
C GLU A 2 -3.16 -5.90 9.83
N VAL A 3 -2.97 -4.76 9.18
CA VAL A 3 -1.94 -4.56 8.14
C VAL A 3 -1.02 -3.41 8.52
N ALA A 4 0.28 -3.59 8.28
CA ALA A 4 1.27 -2.53 8.39
C ALA A 4 1.85 -2.18 7.02
N ILE A 5 2.10 -0.89 6.78
CA ILE A 5 2.71 -0.38 5.55
C ILE A 5 4.12 0.12 5.85
N LEU A 6 5.10 -0.39 5.12
CA LEU A 6 6.49 0.04 5.14
C LEU A 6 6.82 0.71 3.80
N THR A 7 7.10 2.02 3.83
CA THR A 7 7.64 2.74 2.68
C THR A 7 9.16 2.77 2.79
N VAL A 8 9.86 2.39 1.74
CA VAL A 8 11.32 2.47 1.61
C VAL A 8 11.64 3.58 0.61
N GLY A 9 12.50 4.51 0.98
CA GLY A 9 12.92 5.60 0.10
C GLY A 9 13.51 6.79 0.85
N ASP A 10 14.79 7.06 0.63
CA ASP A 10 15.50 8.22 1.18
C ASP A 10 14.87 9.56 0.74
N GLU A 11 14.35 9.63 -0.49
CA GLU A 11 13.68 10.82 -1.03
C GLU A 11 12.38 11.14 -0.30
N VAL A 12 11.69 10.13 0.24
CA VAL A 12 10.49 10.31 1.07
C VAL A 12 10.89 10.85 2.45
N LEU A 13 11.98 10.31 3.02
CA LEU A 13 12.52 10.81 4.30
C LEU A 13 13.08 12.22 4.20
N ALA A 14 13.69 12.57 3.07
CA ALA A 14 14.19 13.91 2.77
C ALA A 14 13.04 14.93 2.56
N GLY A 15 11.84 14.44 2.26
CA GLY A 15 10.68 15.28 1.93
C GLY A 15 10.70 15.80 0.49
N ASP A 16 11.52 15.21 -0.38
CA ASP A 16 11.58 15.54 -1.80
C ASP A 16 10.37 14.95 -2.55
N THR A 17 9.85 13.83 -2.06
CA THR A 17 8.66 13.14 -2.58
C THR A 17 7.61 12.99 -1.49
N GLU A 18 6.38 13.41 -1.77
CA GLU A 18 5.25 13.14 -0.89
C GLU A 18 4.92 11.63 -0.88
N ASN A 19 4.71 11.05 0.31
CA ASN A 19 4.37 9.63 0.46
C ASN A 19 2.91 9.33 0.06
N THR A 20 2.63 9.47 -1.24
CA THR A 20 1.31 9.21 -1.83
C THR A 20 1.01 7.70 -1.87
N ASN A 21 2.03 6.86 -2.00
CA ASN A 21 1.89 5.39 -1.98
C ASN A 21 1.26 4.90 -0.67
N ALA A 22 1.78 5.33 0.48
CA ALA A 22 1.21 4.92 1.78
C ALA A 22 -0.24 5.37 1.95
N THR A 23 -0.57 6.58 1.48
CA THR A 23 -1.93 7.12 1.53
C THR A 23 -2.88 6.30 0.64
N TRP A 24 -2.46 5.98 -0.59
CA TRP A 24 -3.25 5.18 -1.52
C TRP A 24 -3.43 3.75 -1.03
N LEU A 25 -2.35 3.09 -0.60
CA LEU A 25 -2.39 1.74 -0.04
C LEU A 25 -3.30 1.67 1.18
N ALA A 26 -3.25 2.65 2.08
CA ALA A 26 -4.13 2.68 3.24
C ALA A 26 -5.61 2.80 2.87
N ASP A 27 -5.94 3.63 1.87
CA ASP A 27 -7.31 3.73 1.33
C ASP A 27 -7.79 2.40 0.74
N ARG A 28 -6.95 1.77 -0.10
CA ARG A 28 -7.27 0.52 -0.77
C ARG A 28 -7.38 -0.66 0.18
N LEU A 29 -6.43 -0.82 1.11
CA LEU A 29 -6.48 -1.85 2.15
C LEU A 29 -7.73 -1.69 3.02
N THR A 30 -8.07 -0.46 3.42
CA THR A 30 -9.31 -0.19 4.16
C THR A 30 -10.54 -0.59 3.34
N SER A 31 -10.55 -0.27 2.05
CA SER A 31 -11.64 -0.62 1.13
C SER A 31 -11.73 -2.13 0.87
N ALA A 32 -10.63 -2.87 1.03
CA ALA A 32 -10.54 -4.31 0.91
C ALA A 32 -10.85 -5.07 2.22
N GLY A 33 -11.21 -4.36 3.30
CA GLY A 33 -11.56 -4.95 4.59
C GLY A 33 -10.43 -5.10 5.60
N ALA A 34 -9.22 -4.66 5.25
CA ALA A 34 -8.11 -4.60 6.19
C ALA A 34 -8.15 -3.33 7.06
N THR A 35 -7.58 -3.41 8.25
CA THR A 35 -7.31 -2.24 9.10
C THR A 35 -5.83 -1.93 9.06
N VAL A 36 -5.46 -0.76 8.54
CA VAL A 36 -4.06 -0.30 8.56
C VAL A 36 -3.75 0.26 9.93
N VAL A 37 -2.91 -0.45 10.69
CA VAL A 37 -2.59 -0.14 12.09
C VAL A 37 -1.26 0.60 12.25
N ARG A 38 -0.39 0.54 11.24
CA ARG A 38 0.91 1.21 11.25
C ARG A 38 1.37 1.57 9.85
N ILE A 39 1.98 2.74 9.74
CA ILE A 39 2.72 3.20 8.56
C ILE A 39 4.08 3.67 9.04
N LEU A 40 5.16 3.21 8.41
CA LEU A 40 6.53 3.65 8.68
C LEU A 40 7.25 3.93 7.36
N THR A 41 8.05 4.99 7.33
CA THR A 41 9.00 5.24 6.25
C THR A 41 10.41 4.99 6.77
N VAL A 42 11.23 4.27 6.00
CA VAL A 42 12.62 3.90 6.34
C VAL A 42 13.55 4.24 5.18
N PRO A 43 14.86 4.44 5.44
CA PRO A 43 15.85 4.67 4.37
C PRO A 43 16.03 3.41 3.52
N ASP A 44 16.70 3.58 2.38
CA ASP A 44 17.20 2.51 1.51
C ASP A 44 18.38 1.75 2.15
N ASP A 45 18.15 1.20 3.35
CA ASP A 45 19.13 0.46 4.14
C ASP A 45 18.64 -0.97 4.40
N ARG A 46 19.40 -1.93 3.87
CA ARG A 46 19.09 -3.36 3.94
C ARG A 46 18.87 -3.85 5.37
N ALA A 47 19.65 -3.38 6.35
CA ALA A 47 19.53 -3.83 7.73
C ALA A 47 18.28 -3.26 8.40
N VAL A 48 17.98 -1.98 8.17
CA VAL A 48 16.77 -1.32 8.72
C VAL A 48 15.50 -1.95 8.16
N ILE A 49 15.45 -2.20 6.85
CA ILE A 49 14.31 -2.85 6.20
C ILE A 49 14.13 -4.26 6.77
N ARG A 50 15.20 -5.05 6.79
CA ARG A 50 15.20 -6.42 7.33
C ARG A 50 14.68 -6.47 8.77
N GLU A 51 15.27 -5.69 9.68
CA GLU A 51 14.87 -5.68 11.10
C GLU A 51 13.41 -5.26 11.28
N THR A 52 12.91 -4.38 10.41
CA THR A 52 11.51 -3.95 10.43
C THR A 52 10.60 -5.07 9.96
N VAL A 53 10.93 -5.72 8.84
CA VAL A 53 10.16 -6.85 8.29
C VAL A 53 10.13 -8.01 9.28
N GLU A 54 11.27 -8.43 9.84
CA GLU A 54 11.36 -9.50 10.86
C GLU A 54 10.46 -9.21 12.07
N ARG A 55 10.42 -7.94 12.53
CA ARG A 55 9.57 -7.57 13.66
C ARG A 55 8.08 -7.57 13.30
N TRP A 56 7.76 -7.16 12.08
CA TRP A 56 6.39 -6.89 11.67
C TRP A 56 5.67 -8.14 11.16
N CYS A 57 6.40 -9.09 10.54
CA CYS A 57 5.80 -10.34 10.08
C CYS A 57 5.19 -11.17 11.22
N ASP A 58 5.75 -11.07 12.44
CA ASP A 58 5.22 -11.71 13.65
C ASP A 58 4.11 -10.90 14.33
N ALA A 59 4.04 -9.59 14.07
CA ALA A 59 3.19 -8.65 14.81
C ALA A 59 1.87 -8.32 14.09
N PHE A 60 1.80 -8.57 12.78
CA PHE A 60 0.66 -8.20 11.94
C PHE A 60 0.25 -9.36 11.04
N ASP A 61 -1.02 -9.36 10.62
CA ASP A 61 -1.52 -10.38 9.70
C ASP A 61 -0.89 -10.24 8.31
N ALA A 62 -0.57 -9.01 7.89
CA ALA A 62 0.17 -8.74 6.66
C ALA A 62 1.06 -7.49 6.77
N VAL A 63 2.17 -7.52 6.04
CA VAL A 63 3.10 -6.39 5.89
C VAL A 63 3.18 -6.02 4.42
N VAL A 64 2.79 -4.80 4.09
CA VAL A 64 2.92 -4.25 2.73
C VAL A 64 4.17 -3.38 2.68
N VAL A 65 5.11 -3.69 1.80
CA VAL A 65 6.34 -2.95 1.56
C VAL A 65 6.27 -2.31 0.18
N THR A 66 6.64 -1.03 0.06
CA THR A 66 6.71 -0.33 -1.23
C THR A 66 7.98 0.50 -1.34
N GLY A 67 8.68 0.39 -2.47
CA GLY A 67 9.96 1.06 -2.73
C GLY A 67 11.17 0.11 -2.66
N GLY A 68 12.27 0.50 -3.32
CA GLY A 68 13.55 -0.22 -3.26
C GLY A 68 13.59 -1.59 -3.94
N LEU A 69 12.73 -1.87 -4.92
CA LEU A 69 12.67 -3.15 -5.66
C LEU A 69 13.27 -3.11 -7.06
N GLY A 70 13.72 -1.96 -7.54
CA GLY A 70 14.35 -1.86 -8.87
C GLY A 70 15.71 -2.57 -8.93
N GLY A 71 16.44 -2.34 -10.02
CA GLY A 71 17.77 -2.91 -10.22
C GLY A 71 18.93 -1.96 -9.93
N THR A 72 18.71 -0.81 -9.26
CA THR A 72 19.81 0.10 -8.93
C THR A 72 20.50 -0.29 -7.62
N HIS A 73 21.70 0.24 -7.38
CA HIS A 73 22.54 -0.12 -6.24
C HIS A 73 21.93 0.12 -4.84
N ASP A 74 20.94 1.00 -4.76
CA ASP A 74 20.17 1.40 -3.60
C ASP A 74 18.84 0.63 -3.48
N ASP A 75 18.41 -0.10 -4.51
CA ASP A 75 17.26 -0.98 -4.44
C ASP A 75 17.60 -2.27 -3.68
N VAL A 76 17.44 -2.23 -2.35
CA VAL A 76 17.84 -3.32 -1.44
C VAL A 76 16.66 -4.00 -0.74
N THR A 77 15.42 -3.70 -1.12
CA THR A 77 14.22 -4.23 -0.44
C THR A 77 14.05 -5.73 -0.65
N ALA A 78 14.25 -6.25 -1.87
CA ALA A 78 14.14 -7.68 -2.14
C ALA A 78 15.18 -8.49 -1.33
N ASP A 79 16.42 -8.01 -1.34
CA ASP A 79 17.53 -8.52 -0.53
C ASP A 79 17.21 -8.53 0.98
N ALA A 80 16.67 -7.42 1.50
CA ALA A 80 16.33 -7.29 2.92
C ALA A 80 15.19 -8.23 3.33
N ILE A 81 14.19 -8.42 2.47
CA ILE A 81 13.11 -9.38 2.69
C ILE A 81 13.68 -10.80 2.65
N ALA A 82 14.53 -11.13 1.69
CA ALA A 82 15.18 -12.44 1.63
C ALA A 82 15.97 -12.75 2.92
N ASP A 83 16.76 -11.78 3.40
CA ASP A 83 17.51 -11.90 4.66
C ASP A 83 16.60 -12.13 5.87
N ALA A 84 15.45 -11.44 5.94
CA ALA A 84 14.50 -11.56 7.04
C ALA A 84 13.94 -12.98 7.20
N PHE A 85 13.82 -13.72 6.08
CA PHE A 85 13.34 -15.09 6.06
C PHE A 85 14.46 -16.13 5.86
N GLY A 86 15.72 -15.70 5.84
CA GLY A 86 16.88 -16.57 5.61
C GLY A 86 16.83 -17.27 4.25
N ARG A 87 16.43 -16.54 3.20
CA ARG A 87 16.33 -17.00 1.81
C ARG A 87 17.41 -16.38 0.94
N ASP A 88 17.76 -17.08 -0.13
CA ASP A 88 18.56 -16.50 -1.22
C ASP A 88 17.64 -15.76 -2.21
N LEU A 89 18.21 -14.91 -3.07
CA LEU A 89 17.51 -14.40 -4.24
C LEU A 89 17.61 -15.41 -5.39
N VAL A 90 16.50 -15.60 -6.10
CA VAL A 90 16.40 -16.47 -7.27
C VAL A 90 15.67 -15.75 -8.40
N VAL A 91 15.97 -16.14 -9.64
CA VAL A 91 15.31 -15.60 -10.83
C VAL A 91 14.29 -16.62 -11.31
N ASP A 92 13.01 -16.28 -11.21
CA ASP A 92 11.94 -17.09 -11.78
C ASP A 92 11.94 -16.94 -13.32
N PRO A 93 11.91 -18.04 -14.09
CA PRO A 93 11.95 -17.98 -15.55
C PRO A 93 10.83 -17.13 -16.17
N ALA A 94 9.62 -17.13 -15.60
CA ALA A 94 8.49 -16.36 -16.13
C ALA A 94 8.65 -14.87 -15.82
N VAL A 95 9.15 -14.51 -14.64
CA VAL A 95 9.49 -13.12 -14.29
C VAL A 95 10.59 -12.60 -15.21
N ARG A 96 11.63 -13.43 -15.44
CA ARG A 96 12.72 -13.09 -16.35
C ARG A 96 12.23 -12.85 -17.78
N GLU A 97 11.33 -13.69 -18.26
CA GLU A 97 10.71 -13.54 -19.59
C GLU A 97 9.95 -12.22 -19.71
N ASP A 98 9.13 -11.88 -18.72
CA ASP A 98 8.39 -10.62 -18.67
C ASP A 98 9.32 -9.38 -18.68
N VAL A 99 10.40 -9.40 -17.87
CA VAL A 99 11.41 -8.33 -17.87
C VAL A 99 12.06 -8.18 -19.26
N VAL A 100 12.40 -9.29 -19.91
CA VAL A 100 12.97 -9.27 -21.28
C VAL A 100 12.00 -8.67 -22.28
N GLU A 101 10.73 -9.08 -22.24
CA GLU A 101 9.69 -8.58 -23.15
C GLU A 101 9.43 -7.08 -22.95
N THR A 102 9.35 -6.64 -21.69
CA THR A 102 9.15 -5.24 -21.33
C THR A 102 10.32 -4.36 -21.77
N VAL A 103 11.56 -4.80 -21.57
CA VAL A 103 12.75 -4.09 -22.07
C VAL A 103 12.77 -4.05 -23.60
N ALA A 104 12.43 -5.15 -24.27
CA ALA A 104 12.38 -5.19 -25.73
C ALA A 104 11.34 -4.21 -26.29
N ALA A 105 10.14 -4.18 -25.69
CA ALA A 105 9.09 -3.24 -26.07
C ALA A 105 9.48 -1.78 -25.81
N TYR A 106 10.16 -1.48 -24.70
CA TYR A 106 10.70 -0.15 -24.44
C TYR A 106 11.71 0.27 -25.51
N ARG A 107 12.63 -0.64 -25.88
CA ARG A 107 13.64 -0.40 -26.92
C ARG A 107 13.03 -0.13 -28.29
N GLU A 108 11.98 -0.86 -28.66
CA GLU A 108 11.26 -0.64 -29.92
C GLU A 108 10.55 0.73 -29.95
N ARG A 109 9.96 1.15 -28.83
CA ARG A 109 9.26 2.45 -28.71
C ARG A 109 10.21 3.64 -28.63
N ASN A 110 11.45 3.44 -28.17
CA ASN A 110 12.40 4.51 -27.85
C ASN A 110 13.80 4.29 -28.46
N PRO A 111 13.93 4.03 -29.78
CA PRO A 111 15.21 3.66 -30.37
C PRO A 111 16.28 4.76 -30.22
N ASP A 112 15.92 6.02 -30.41
CA ASP A 112 16.85 7.15 -30.33
C ASP A 112 17.40 7.36 -28.90
N LEU A 113 16.56 7.18 -27.87
CA LEU A 113 16.97 7.29 -26.47
C LEU A 113 17.89 6.15 -26.05
N VAL A 114 17.58 4.93 -26.50
CA VAL A 114 18.40 3.74 -26.22
C VAL A 114 19.78 3.87 -26.84
N GLU A 115 19.87 4.35 -28.09
CA GLU A 115 21.15 4.60 -28.75
C GLU A 115 21.91 5.75 -28.07
N ALA A 116 21.25 6.86 -27.76
CA ALA A 116 21.90 8.03 -27.17
C ALA A 116 22.45 7.81 -25.76
N HIS A 117 21.87 6.88 -25.00
CA HIS A 117 22.21 6.63 -23.60
C HIS A 117 22.83 5.25 -23.34
N GLU A 118 23.11 4.47 -24.39
CA GLU A 118 23.69 3.12 -24.30
C GLU A 118 22.95 2.23 -23.28
N LEU A 119 21.60 2.22 -23.36
CA LEU A 119 20.77 1.57 -22.34
C LEU A 119 21.01 0.05 -22.25
N ASP A 120 21.70 -0.36 -21.20
CA ASP A 120 21.91 -1.74 -20.81
C ASP A 120 21.19 -2.06 -19.49
N ILE A 121 20.49 -3.20 -19.46
CA ILE A 121 19.67 -3.62 -18.32
C ILE A 121 20.10 -5.02 -17.94
N ASP A 122 20.53 -5.20 -16.70
CA ASP A 122 20.78 -6.51 -16.13
C ASP A 122 19.44 -7.17 -15.78
N VAL A 123 18.90 -7.92 -16.74
CA VAL A 123 17.61 -8.62 -16.60
C VAL A 123 17.52 -9.46 -15.33
N ASP A 124 18.61 -10.12 -14.95
CA ASP A 124 18.57 -11.03 -13.80
C ASP A 124 18.50 -10.24 -12.49
N ALA A 125 19.16 -9.07 -12.40
CA ALA A 125 19.03 -8.16 -11.26
C ALA A 125 17.59 -7.64 -11.10
N TRP A 126 16.93 -7.28 -12.21
CA TRP A 126 15.54 -6.79 -12.20
C TRP A 126 14.50 -7.90 -12.00
N ALA A 127 14.87 -9.17 -12.17
CA ALA A 127 13.99 -10.33 -12.04
C ALA A 127 14.24 -11.14 -10.75
N ALA A 128 15.25 -10.78 -9.95
CA ALA A 128 15.64 -11.49 -8.75
C ALA A 128 14.64 -11.22 -7.60
N LEU A 129 14.05 -12.29 -7.07
CA LEU A 129 13.09 -12.25 -5.97
C LEU A 129 13.49 -13.24 -4.87
N PRO A 130 13.04 -13.04 -3.61
CA PRO A 130 13.29 -14.00 -2.54
C PRO A 130 12.82 -15.42 -2.90
N GLU A 131 13.67 -16.42 -2.63
CA GLU A 131 13.35 -17.82 -2.88
C GLU A 131 12.06 -18.25 -2.16
N GLY A 132 11.16 -18.89 -2.90
CA GLY A 132 9.87 -19.36 -2.39
C GLY A 132 8.79 -18.28 -2.33
N SER A 133 9.09 -17.05 -2.77
CA SER A 133 8.07 -16.03 -2.96
C SER A 133 7.17 -16.38 -4.16
N ARG A 134 5.91 -15.94 -4.10
CA ARG A 134 5.01 -15.89 -5.24
C ARG A 134 5.31 -14.60 -6.01
N PRO A 135 5.78 -14.69 -7.26
CA PRO A 135 6.03 -13.49 -8.06
C PRO A 135 4.72 -12.81 -8.46
N LEU A 136 4.74 -11.48 -8.53
CA LEU A 136 3.69 -10.65 -9.09
C LEU A 136 4.25 -9.95 -10.33
N VAL A 137 3.85 -10.43 -11.51
CA VAL A 137 4.29 -9.89 -12.80
C VAL A 137 3.70 -8.50 -12.98
N ASN A 138 4.52 -7.54 -13.40
CA ASN A 138 4.14 -6.14 -13.45
C ASN A 138 3.53 -5.76 -14.80
N PRO A 139 2.22 -5.47 -14.88
CA PRO A 139 1.58 -5.15 -16.15
C PRO A 139 1.86 -3.72 -16.64
N GLU A 140 2.40 -2.84 -15.79
CA GLU A 140 2.57 -1.40 -16.08
C GLU A 140 4.03 -0.96 -16.17
N GLY A 141 4.98 -1.82 -15.78
CA GLY A 141 6.38 -1.44 -15.68
C GLY A 141 7.33 -2.62 -15.67
N LEU A 142 8.58 -2.33 -15.31
CA LEU A 142 9.68 -3.28 -15.43
C LEU A 142 9.86 -4.14 -14.18
N CYS A 143 9.59 -3.58 -13.01
CA CYS A 143 9.97 -4.18 -11.74
C CYS A 143 8.85 -5.10 -11.21
N PRO A 144 9.08 -6.41 -11.06
CA PRO A 144 8.09 -7.31 -10.49
C PRO A 144 7.88 -7.04 -8.99
N GLY A 145 6.70 -7.36 -8.49
CA GLY A 145 6.46 -7.49 -7.05
C GLY A 145 6.59 -8.95 -6.60
N CYS A 146 6.46 -9.18 -5.30
CA CYS A 146 6.38 -10.54 -4.77
C CYS A 146 5.59 -10.63 -3.47
N VAL A 147 5.10 -11.83 -3.18
CA VAL A 147 4.53 -12.18 -1.87
C VAL A 147 5.35 -13.31 -1.26
N LEU A 148 5.95 -13.08 -0.09
CA LEU A 148 6.65 -14.09 0.68
C LEU A 148 6.03 -14.18 2.08
N GLU A 149 5.51 -15.36 2.44
CA GLU A 149 4.74 -15.54 3.68
C GLU A 149 3.59 -14.52 3.77
N ASN A 150 3.62 -13.60 4.73
CA ASN A 150 2.66 -12.50 4.89
C ASN A 150 3.20 -11.13 4.46
N VAL A 151 4.32 -11.09 3.73
CA VAL A 151 4.95 -9.86 3.24
C VAL A 151 4.67 -9.67 1.76
N TYR A 152 4.05 -8.55 1.42
CA TYR A 152 3.69 -8.14 0.07
C TYR A 152 4.61 -6.99 -0.33
N ALA A 153 5.47 -7.19 -1.33
CA ALA A 153 6.43 -6.20 -1.77
C ALA A 153 6.03 -5.65 -3.15
N PHE A 154 5.98 -4.33 -3.26
CA PHE A 154 5.65 -3.60 -4.47
C PHE A 154 6.74 -2.56 -4.84
N PRO A 155 6.88 -2.19 -6.12
CA PRO A 155 7.78 -1.13 -6.55
C PRO A 155 7.43 0.22 -5.91
N GLY A 156 8.35 1.19 -6.02
CA GLY A 156 8.13 2.56 -5.53
C GLY A 156 7.32 3.42 -6.51
N VAL A 157 7.32 3.08 -7.81
CA VAL A 157 6.59 3.83 -8.83
C VAL A 157 5.07 3.68 -8.59
N PRO A 158 4.31 4.77 -8.41
CA PRO A 158 2.90 4.67 -8.03
C PRO A 158 2.05 3.83 -8.98
N ALA A 159 2.20 3.99 -10.29
CA ALA A 159 1.41 3.23 -11.27
C ALA A 159 1.68 1.71 -11.19
N GLU A 160 2.94 1.32 -11.05
CA GLU A 160 3.36 -0.08 -10.92
C GLU A 160 2.87 -0.69 -9.60
N MET A 161 3.05 0.03 -8.49
CA MET A 161 2.55 -0.38 -7.17
C MET A 161 1.04 -0.61 -7.18
N GLN A 162 0.29 0.33 -7.75
CA GLN A 162 -1.17 0.24 -7.83
C GLN A 162 -1.60 -1.00 -8.64
N ALA A 163 -0.99 -1.21 -9.80
CA ALA A 163 -1.33 -2.33 -10.66
C ALA A 163 -1.04 -3.69 -10.01
N LEU A 164 0.09 -3.81 -9.30
CA LEU A 164 0.44 -5.03 -8.59
C LEU A 164 -0.43 -5.27 -7.35
N PHE A 165 -0.84 -4.22 -6.64
CA PHE A 165 -1.78 -4.34 -5.52
C PHE A 165 -3.11 -4.94 -5.97
N GLU A 166 -3.66 -4.53 -7.12
CA GLU A 166 -4.92 -5.07 -7.63
C GLU A 166 -4.89 -6.58 -7.88
N LEU A 167 -3.71 -7.17 -8.14
CA LEU A 167 -3.55 -8.63 -8.29
C LEU A 167 -3.78 -9.40 -6.99
N VAL A 168 -3.58 -8.75 -5.83
CA VAL A 168 -3.62 -9.36 -4.50
C VAL A 168 -4.66 -8.70 -3.58
N ALA A 169 -5.40 -7.70 -4.07
CA ALA A 169 -6.38 -6.94 -3.26
C ALA A 169 -7.41 -7.85 -2.56
N GLY A 170 -7.83 -8.93 -3.22
CA GLY A 170 -8.78 -9.90 -2.68
C GLY A 170 -8.26 -10.73 -1.49
N GLU A 171 -6.96 -10.66 -1.19
CA GLU A 171 -6.32 -11.42 -0.11
C GLU A 171 -6.40 -10.69 1.25
N PHE A 172 -6.72 -9.39 1.25
CA PHE A 172 -6.74 -8.54 2.45
C PHE A 172 -8.06 -8.55 3.25
N GLY A 173 -8.97 -9.46 2.89
CA GLY A 173 -9.86 -10.06 3.88
C GLY A 173 -11.03 -9.22 4.40
N GLY A 174 -11.88 -8.68 3.53
CA GLY A 174 -13.32 -8.87 3.78
C GLY A 174 -14.30 -7.82 3.26
N ASP A 175 -15.57 -8.05 3.66
CA ASP A 175 -16.79 -7.34 3.27
C ASP A 175 -16.91 -5.92 3.88
N ALA A 176 -15.80 -5.25 4.21
CA ALA A 176 -15.89 -3.93 4.79
C ALA A 176 -16.45 -2.93 3.79
N VAL A 177 -17.53 -2.29 4.20
CA VAL A 177 -18.18 -1.21 3.51
C VAL A 177 -17.90 0.09 4.26
N SER A 178 -17.93 1.21 3.56
CA SER A 178 -17.80 2.52 4.21
C SER A 178 -18.72 3.54 3.57
N THR A 179 -19.17 4.49 4.38
CA THR A 179 -19.88 5.68 3.90
C THR A 179 -19.24 6.92 4.51
N THR A 180 -19.34 8.02 3.78
CA THR A 180 -18.86 9.32 4.22
C THR A 180 -20.05 10.25 4.46
N LEU A 181 -20.05 10.94 5.60
CA LEU A 181 -20.92 12.08 5.87
C LEU A 181 -20.07 13.34 5.94
N TYR A 182 -20.64 14.47 5.50
CA TYR A 182 -19.99 15.77 5.62
C TYR A 182 -20.78 16.65 6.58
N THR A 183 -20.08 17.40 7.44
CA THR A 183 -20.71 18.23 8.47
C THR A 183 -20.00 19.56 8.63
N PRO A 184 -20.71 20.70 8.74
CA PRO A 184 -20.09 21.98 9.08
C PRO A 184 -19.78 22.10 10.58
N GLN A 185 -20.22 21.13 11.39
CA GLN A 185 -20.06 21.21 12.84
C GLN A 185 -18.58 21.00 13.24
N PRO A 186 -18.03 21.83 14.14
CA PRO A 186 -16.73 21.59 14.73
C PRO A 186 -16.68 20.23 15.44
N GLU A 187 -15.55 19.52 15.37
CA GLU A 187 -15.41 18.20 15.99
C GLU A 187 -15.79 18.16 17.48
N GLY A 188 -15.45 19.22 18.22
CA GLY A 188 -15.76 19.35 19.64
C GLY A 188 -17.25 19.35 19.98
N SER A 189 -18.15 19.69 19.05
CA SER A 189 -19.60 19.62 19.30
C SER A 189 -20.20 18.23 19.03
N MET A 190 -19.45 17.33 18.39
CA MET A 190 -19.94 16.00 17.98
C MET A 190 -19.48 14.87 18.90
N VAL A 191 -18.66 15.16 19.92
CA VAL A 191 -18.01 14.15 20.78
C VAL A 191 -19.00 13.13 21.34
N GLU A 192 -20.14 13.56 21.89
CA GLU A 192 -21.15 12.65 22.44
C GLU A 192 -21.82 11.79 21.36
N ALA A 193 -22.07 12.36 20.18
CA ALA A 193 -22.65 11.62 19.05
C ALA A 193 -21.67 10.58 18.51
N LEU A 194 -20.39 10.94 18.34
CA LEU A 194 -19.34 10.03 17.86
C LEU A 194 -19.03 8.91 18.86
N ALA A 195 -19.11 9.18 20.17
CA ALA A 195 -19.02 8.13 21.18
C ALA A 195 -20.27 7.22 21.13
N GLY A 196 -21.47 7.81 21.12
CA GLY A 196 -22.72 7.06 21.15
C GLY A 196 -22.94 6.15 19.94
N VAL A 197 -22.48 6.53 18.74
CA VAL A 197 -22.58 5.66 17.56
C VAL A 197 -21.67 4.44 17.69
N ARG A 198 -20.44 4.61 18.22
CA ARG A 198 -19.47 3.51 18.43
C ARG A 198 -19.86 2.57 19.56
N GLU A 199 -20.64 3.05 20.53
CA GLU A 199 -21.20 2.21 21.60
C GLU A 199 -22.42 1.41 21.14
N ARG A 200 -23.17 1.93 20.15
CA ARG A 200 -24.46 1.38 19.74
C ARG A 200 -24.36 0.43 18.54
N PHE A 201 -23.43 0.69 17.64
CA PHE A 201 -23.27 -0.05 16.40
C PHE A 201 -21.86 -0.60 16.30
N ASP A 202 -21.70 -1.75 15.65
CA ASP A 202 -20.37 -2.35 15.42
C ASP A 202 -19.67 -1.67 14.24
N VAL A 203 -19.34 -0.39 14.44
CA VAL A 203 -18.77 0.49 13.42
C VAL A 203 -17.54 1.22 13.96
N THR A 204 -16.60 1.48 13.06
CA THR A 204 -15.54 2.46 13.29
C THR A 204 -15.96 3.80 12.69
N VAL A 205 -15.84 4.88 13.47
CA VAL A 205 -16.10 6.24 13.01
C VAL A 205 -14.86 7.10 13.21
N GLY A 206 -14.36 7.68 12.11
CA GLY A 206 -13.28 8.65 12.10
C GLY A 206 -13.79 10.05 11.75
N SER A 207 -13.30 11.07 12.47
CA SER A 207 -13.55 12.48 12.18
C SER A 207 -12.29 13.10 11.57
N TYR A 208 -12.43 13.74 10.41
CA TYR A 208 -11.34 14.37 9.67
C TYR A 208 -11.69 15.84 9.43
N PRO A 209 -11.16 16.75 10.27
CA PRO A 209 -11.38 18.18 10.09
C PRO A 209 -10.75 18.68 8.79
N SER A 210 -11.48 19.50 8.04
CA SER A 210 -10.97 20.19 6.85
C SER A 210 -11.12 21.70 7.07
N GLY A 211 -10.09 22.35 7.62
CA GLY A 211 -9.95 23.80 7.81
C GLY A 211 -11.23 24.66 7.64
N ASP A 212 -11.28 25.43 6.55
CA ASP A 212 -12.40 26.31 6.17
C ASP A 212 -13.57 25.58 5.48
N GLU A 213 -13.48 24.26 5.34
CA GLU A 213 -14.49 23.42 4.69
C GLU A 213 -15.30 22.62 5.71
N ARG A 214 -16.18 21.76 5.20
CA ARG A 214 -16.96 20.80 6.00
C ARG A 214 -16.07 19.64 6.47
N ASN A 215 -16.21 19.28 7.73
CA ASN A 215 -15.57 18.11 8.31
C ASN A 215 -16.11 16.83 7.67
N ARG A 216 -15.23 15.84 7.51
CA ARG A 216 -15.56 14.53 6.94
C ARG A 216 -15.65 13.50 8.06
N LEU A 217 -16.78 12.80 8.14
CA LEU A 217 -16.97 11.66 9.02
C LEU A 217 -17.00 10.38 8.17
N LYS A 218 -16.02 9.49 8.35
CA LYS A 218 -16.00 8.18 7.67
C LYS A 218 -16.50 7.12 8.63
N ILE A 219 -17.54 6.40 8.24
CA ILE A 219 -18.12 5.27 8.98
C ILE A 219 -17.77 4.00 8.23
N THR A 220 -17.20 3.00 8.91
CA THR A 220 -16.76 1.73 8.31
C THR A 220 -17.26 0.57 9.17
N ALA A 221 -17.77 -0.49 8.52
CA ALA A 221 -18.26 -1.72 9.15
C ALA A 221 -18.17 -2.89 8.16
N THR A 222 -18.37 -4.12 8.64
CA THR A 222 -18.45 -5.32 7.78
C THR A 222 -19.87 -5.66 7.34
N ASP A 223 -20.87 -4.91 7.79
CA ASP A 223 -22.29 -5.05 7.41
C ASP A 223 -22.84 -3.71 6.89
N ALA A 224 -23.38 -3.73 5.67
CA ALA A 224 -23.96 -2.56 5.03
C ALA A 224 -25.20 -2.03 5.76
N ALA A 225 -26.01 -2.92 6.35
CA ALA A 225 -27.18 -2.51 7.12
C ALA A 225 -26.77 -1.74 8.38
N GLU A 226 -25.70 -2.21 9.04
CA GLU A 226 -25.14 -1.55 10.24
C GLU A 226 -24.64 -0.13 9.92
N ILE A 227 -24.05 0.06 8.73
CA ILE A 227 -23.64 1.39 8.25
C ILE A 227 -24.83 2.30 8.01
N GLU A 228 -25.87 1.79 7.33
CA GLU A 228 -27.07 2.57 7.05
C GLU A 228 -27.73 3.04 8.35
N ASP A 229 -27.87 2.14 9.32
CA ASP A 229 -28.45 2.43 10.63
C ASP A 229 -27.59 3.41 11.44
N ALA A 230 -26.26 3.22 11.47
CA ALA A 230 -25.33 4.13 12.14
C ALA A 230 -25.34 5.54 11.51
N ALA A 231 -25.35 5.62 10.18
CA ALA A 231 -25.39 6.87 9.45
C ALA A 231 -26.74 7.59 9.62
N ALA A 232 -27.86 6.86 9.64
CA ALA A 232 -29.18 7.42 9.94
C ALA A 232 -29.22 7.97 11.38
N TRP A 233 -28.72 7.22 12.35
CA TRP A 233 -28.65 7.64 13.75
C TRP A 233 -27.81 8.89 13.96
N LEU A 234 -26.68 9.02 13.24
CA LEU A 234 -25.85 10.23 13.26
C LEU A 234 -26.57 11.42 12.63
N ARG A 235 -27.25 11.26 11.49
CA ARG A 235 -28.00 12.35 10.82
C ARG A 235 -29.08 12.98 11.70
N GLU A 236 -29.58 12.27 12.71
CA GLU A 236 -30.53 12.82 13.69
C GLU A 236 -29.87 13.68 14.77
N ARG A 237 -28.54 13.63 14.90
CA ARG A 237 -27.79 14.19 16.04
C ARG A 237 -26.74 15.21 15.64
N ILE A 238 -26.33 15.21 14.38
CA ILE A 238 -25.39 16.19 13.82
C ILE A 238 -25.96 16.78 12.53
N ASP A 239 -25.55 18.01 12.21
CA ASP A 239 -25.89 18.62 10.93
C ASP A 239 -25.07 17.93 9.83
N VAL A 240 -25.73 17.34 8.85
CA VAL A 240 -25.07 16.74 7.67
C VAL A 240 -25.40 17.56 6.44
N VAL A 241 -24.37 17.85 5.64
CA VAL A 241 -24.48 18.58 4.38
C VAL A 241 -24.12 17.68 3.20
N PRO A 242 -24.59 18.01 1.98
CA PRO A 242 -24.16 17.32 0.77
C PRO A 242 -22.64 17.39 0.55
N GLU A 243 -22.15 16.44 -0.24
CA GLU A 243 -20.81 16.47 -0.86
C GLU A 243 -20.66 17.62 -1.86
#